data_AF-A0A0D2MB54-F1
#
_entry.id   AF-A0A0D2MB54-F1
#
_cell.length_a   1.000
_cell.length_b   1.000
_cell.length_c   1.000
_cell.angle_alpha   90.00
_cell.angle_beta   90.00
_cell.angle_gamma   90.00
#
_symmetry.space_group_name_H-M   'P 1'
#
loop_
_entity.id
_entity.type
_entity.pdbx_description
1 polymer ?
#
loop_
_entity_poly.entity_id
_entity_poly.type
_entity_poly.pdbx_seq_one_letter_code
_entity_poly.pdbx_strand_id
1 'polypeptide(L)' 'MLDMGFEEDVRFILGKTCSARQMVIFSATWLAVVHRLAQEYMAPNPVKVLDDRARYERLTAFKISLHWLNRMGNI' A
#
# COMPACT_ATOMS: atom_id res chain seq x y z
N MET A 1 -11.83 -1.14 -7.24
CA MET A 1 -10.90 -0.77 -8.34
C MET A 1 -10.37 -2.03 -9.02
N LEU A 2 -9.65 -2.91 -8.30
CA LEU A 2 -9.16 -4.16 -8.90
C LEU A 2 -10.29 -5.10 -9.33
N ASP A 3 -11.31 -5.31 -8.49
CA ASP A 3 -12.50 -6.11 -8.84
C ASP A 3 -13.33 -5.55 -10.01
N MET A 4 -13.09 -4.30 -10.40
CA MET A 4 -13.76 -3.64 -11.53
C MET A 4 -12.95 -3.74 -12.82
N GLY A 5 -11.81 -4.45 -12.81
CA GLY A 5 -10.97 -4.65 -14.00
C GLY A 5 -9.85 -3.62 -14.19
N PHE A 6 -9.67 -2.65 -13.30
CA PHE A 6 -8.66 -1.59 -13.46
C PHE A 6 -7.22 -2.01 -13.10
N GLU A 7 -6.94 -3.31 -12.94
CA GLU A 7 -5.62 -3.77 -12.50
C GLU A 7 -4.50 -3.39 -13.48
N GLU A 8 -4.74 -3.52 -14.78
CA GLU A 8 -3.78 -3.17 -15.82
C GLU A 8 -3.53 -1.66 -15.86
N ASP A 9 -4.58 -0.84 -15.79
CA ASP A 9 -4.47 0.62 -15.76
C ASP A 9 -3.67 1.10 -14.56
N VAL A 10 -3.91 0.51 -13.38
CA VAL A 10 -3.17 0.82 -12.16
C VAL A 10 -1.70 0.49 -12.33
N ARG A 11 -1.37 -0.71 -12.85
CA ARG A 11 0.03 -1.09 -13.12
C ARG A 11 0.68 -0.18 -14.15
N PHE A 12 -0.04 0.20 -15.20
CA PHE A 12 0.44 1.13 -16.21
C PHE A 12 0.80 2.48 -15.59
N ILE A 13 -0.10 3.08 -14.81
CA ILE A 13 0.15 4.34 -14.11
C ILE A 13 1.34 4.19 -13.16
N LEU A 14 1.37 3.15 -12.33
CA LEU A 14 2.47 2.90 -11.39
C LEU A 14 3.83 2.73 -12.10
N GLY A 15 3.85 2.10 -13.28
CA GLY A 15 5.04 1.94 -14.12
C GLY A 15 5.49 3.23 -14.80
N LYS A 16 4.63 4.25 -14.91
CA LYS A 16 4.97 5.58 -15.43
C LYS A 16 5.30 6.61 -14.35
N THR A 17 5.11 6.28 -13.07
CA THR A 17 5.43 7.17 -11.95
C THR A 17 6.85 6.92 -11.41
N CYS A 18 7.43 7.94 -10.77
CA CYS A 18 8.74 7.84 -10.11
C CYS A 18 8.78 6.65 -9.14
N SER A 19 9.87 5.86 -9.16
CA SER A 19 10.06 4.71 -8.27
C SER A 19 10.23 5.14 -6.81
N ALA A 20 10.89 6.28 -6.56
CA ALA A 20 11.00 6.89 -5.24
C ALA A 20 9.73 7.68 -4.91
N ARG A 21 8.74 7.00 -4.32
CA ARG A 21 7.44 7.59 -3.96
C ARG A 21 6.91 7.05 -2.64
N GLN A 22 6.12 7.85 -1.95
CA GLN A 22 5.30 7.37 -0.84
C GLN A 22 4.00 6.79 -1.39
N MET A 23 3.71 5.53 -1.08
CA MET A 23 2.49 4.85 -1.51
C MET A 23 1.62 4.49 -0.31
N VAL A 24 0.31 4.57 -0.52
CA VAL A 24 -0.72 4.19 0.44
C VAL A 24 -1.79 3.39 -0.29
N ILE A 25 -2.15 2.22 0.24
CA ILE A 25 -3.27 1.41 -0.26
C ILE A 25 -4.33 1.35 0.82
N PHE A 26 -5.56 1.67 0.45
CA PHE A 26 -6.74 1.46 1.26
C PHE A 26 -7.55 0.34 0.64
N SER A 27 -7.75 -0.74 1.39
CA SER A 27 -8.56 -1.86 0.94
C SER A 27 -9.44 -2.35 2.07
N ALA A 28 -10.66 -2.78 1.76
CA ALA A 28 -11.49 -3.44 2.75
C ALA A 28 -10.90 -4.78 3.17
N THR A 29 -10.53 -5.57 2.16
CA THR A 29 -10.01 -6.93 2.31
C THR A 29 -8.53 -6.98 1.92
N TRP A 30 -7.80 -7.95 2.46
CA TRP A 30 -6.39 -8.17 2.11
C TRP A 30 -6.22 -9.41 1.22
N LEU A 31 -6.78 -9.33 0.02
CA LEU A 31 -6.71 -10.40 -0.97
C LEU A 31 -5.32 -10.50 -1.60
N ALA A 32 -4.99 -11.67 -2.16
CA ALA A 32 -3.70 -11.95 -2.77
C ALA A 32 -3.29 -10.92 -3.84
N VAL A 33 -4.25 -10.41 -4.62
CA VAL A 33 -4.00 -9.38 -5.65
C VAL A 33 -3.51 -8.06 -5.03
N VAL A 34 -4.12 -7.62 -3.92
CA VAL A 34 -3.71 -6.40 -3.21
C VAL A 34 -2.34 -6.61 -2.56
N HIS A 35 -2.11 -7.79 -1.98
CA HIS A 35 -0.82 -8.14 -1.40
C HIS A 35 0.31 -8.13 -2.45
N ARG A 36 0.08 -8.70 -3.64
CA ARG A 36 1.05 -8.67 -4.75
C ARG A 36 1.36 -7.24 -5.19
N LEU A 37 0.32 -6.43 -5.38
CA LEU A 37 0.49 -5.03 -5.78
C LEU A 37 1.29 -4.21 -4.74
N ALA A 38 1.07 -4.47 -3.45
CA ALA A 38 1.85 -3.85 -2.40
C ALA A 38 3.32 -4.31 -2.41
N GLN A 39 3.59 -5.61 -2.57
CA GLN A 39 4.96 -6.14 -2.64
C GLN A 39 5.74 -5.60 -3.84
N GLU A 40 5.08 -5.41 -4.98
CA GLU A 40 5.71 -4.95 -6.21
C GLU A 40 6.03 -3.44 -6.18
N TYR A 41 5.19 -2.63 -5.55
CA TYR A 41 5.24 -1.17 -5.74
C TYR A 41 5.37 -0.33 -4.47
N MET A 42 5.22 -0.90 -3.27
CA MET A 42 5.46 -0.18 -2.02
C MET A 42 6.93 -0.25 -1.61
N ALA A 43 7.35 0.71 -0.77
CA ALA A 43 8.66 0.68 -0.17
C ALA A 43 8.84 -0.57 0.73
N PRO A 44 10.09 -1.02 0.95
CA PRO A 44 10.38 -2.12 1.86
C PRO A 44 9.76 -1.90 3.24
N ASN A 45 9.18 -2.95 3.82
CA ASN A 45 8.54 -2.94 5.14
C ASN A 45 7.34 -1.96 5.26
N PRO A 46 6.27 -2.13 4.46
CA PRO A 46 5.10 -1.28 4.55
C PRO A 46 4.39 -1.47 5.90
N VAL A 47 4.02 -0.37 6.55
CA VAL A 47 3.26 -0.42 7.81
C VAL A 47 1.81 -0.80 7.52
N LYS A 48 1.39 -1.95 8.03
CA LYS A 48 0.01 -2.42 7.98
C LYS A 48 -0.78 -1.87 9.16
N VAL A 49 -1.77 -1.03 8.90
CA VAL A 49 -2.71 -0.56 9.93
C VAL A 49 -4.01 -1.33 9.77
N LEU A 50 -4.41 -1.95 10.87
CA LEU A 50 -5.65 -2.71 11.00
C LEU A 50 -6.56 -1.98 11.99
N ASP A 51 -7.85 -1.89 11.68
CA ASP A 51 -8.83 -1.40 12.64
C ASP A 51 -9.26 -2.56 13.54
N ASP A 52 -8.80 -2.56 14.79
CA ASP A 52 -9.14 -3.57 15.80
C ASP A 52 -10.63 -3.57 16.19
N ARG A 53 -11.36 -2.47 15.95
CA ARG A 53 -12.83 -2.43 16.17
C ARG A 53 -13.60 -3.11 15.04
N ALA A 54 -12.99 -3.24 13.87
CA ALA A 54 -13.51 -4.04 12.76
C ALA A 54 -13.06 -5.50 12.92
N ARG A 55 -13.49 -6.16 14.01
CA ARG A 55 -13.45 -7.62 14.08
C ARG A 55 -14.27 -8.14 12.88
N TYR A 56 -13.58 -8.84 11.98
CA TYR A 56 -13.99 -9.36 10.66
C TYR A 56 -13.73 -8.45 9.44
N GLU A 57 -12.57 -8.71 8.82
CA GLU A 57 -12.30 -8.70 7.37
C GLU A 57 -12.45 -7.41 6.54
N ARG A 58 -12.77 -6.24 7.09
CA ARG A 58 -13.29 -5.16 6.22
C ARG A 58 -12.58 -3.82 6.11
N LEU A 59 -11.48 -3.49 6.79
CA LEU A 59 -10.64 -2.35 6.39
C LEU A 59 -9.16 -2.55 6.81
N THR A 60 -8.27 -2.66 5.82
CA THR A 60 -6.81 -2.57 5.97
C THR A 60 -6.29 -1.35 5.21
N ALA A 61 -5.63 -0.43 5.91
CA ALA A 61 -4.99 0.73 5.31
C ALA A 61 -3.47 0.65 5.52
N PHE A 62 -2.68 0.91 4.48
CA PHE A 62 -1.23 0.97 4.57
C PHE A 62 -0.77 2.41 4.43
N LYS A 63 -0.33 3.03 5.53
CA LYS A 63 0.22 4.40 5.52
C LYS A 63 1.70 4.35 5.84
N ILE A 64 2.55 4.74 4.91
CA ILE A 64 3.96 5.06 5.21
C ILE A 64 4.00 6.53 5.62
N SER A 65 4.55 6.84 6.80
CA SER A 65 4.77 8.22 7.24
C SER A 65 6.25 8.56 7.03
N LEU A 66 6.58 9.43 6.07
CA LEU A 66 7.96 9.90 5.82
C LEU A 66 8.61 10.49 7.09
N HIS A 67 7.81 11.07 7.99
CA HIS A 67 8.29 11.64 9.25
C HIS A 67 8.92 10.60 10.20
N TRP A 68 8.58 9.31 10.09
CA TRP A 68 9.16 8.25 10.93
C TRP A 68 10.52 7.72 10.42
N LEU A 69 10.82 7.86 9.12
CA LEU A 69 12.11 7.46 8.54
C LEU A 69 13.22 8.47 8.85
N ASN A 70 12.91 9.77 8.92
CA ASN A 70 13.90 10.81 9.25
C ASN A 70 14.32 10.85 10.74
N ARG A 71 13.69 10.06 11.62
CA ARG A 71 14.05 9.99 13.05
C ARG A 71 15.00 8.82 13.37
N MET A 72 15.27 7.91 12.43
CA MET A 72 16.09 6.70 12.66
C MET A 72 17.46 6.68 11.96
N GLY A 73 18.00 7.81 11.51
CA GLY A 73 19.37 7.80 11.01
C GLY A 73 19.79 9.07 10.30
N ASN A 74 20.74 9.74 10.94
CA ASN A 74 21.76 10.60 10.35
C ASN A 74 22.17 10.16 8.93
N ILE A 75 21.78 10.94 7.93
CA ILE A 75 22.55 11.21 6.70
C ILE A 75 22.34 12.68 6.34
#